data_AF-A0A3C0LAD2-F1
#
_entry.id   AF-A0A3C0LAD2-F1
#
_cell.length_a   1.000
_cell.length_b   1.000
_cell.length_c   1.000
_cell.angle_alpha   90.00
_cell.angle_beta   90.00
_cell.angle_gamma   90.00
#
_symmetry.space_group_name_H-M   'P 1'
#
loop_
_entity.id
_entity.type
_entity.pdbx_description
1 polymer ?
#
loop_
_entity_poly.entity_id
_entity_poly.type
_entity_poly.pdbx_seq_one_letter_code
_entity_poly.pdbx_strand_id
1 'polypeptide(L)'
;MEFVISWTKQSNQDPTPDQRGWKKDRPRKYTDNQEEKILSIYHNLKDDPSSFFCGASAIANLWKRYYPLTLPPHLRYIGRVLKKHHLTEKIKKGKNKGASRYLLYPEYTILNTISQGSLLEIDFIGKKFIQGRTEPLNFLAFSLRGKRPLKYFTRVEEYTQEEVMEGL
;
A
#
# COMPACT_ATOMS: atom_id res chain seq x y z
N MET A 1 -22.78 42.88 -18.44
CA MET A 1 -21.33 42.81 -18.16
C MET A 1 -20.76 44.08 -17.49
N GLU A 2 -21.50 45.19 -17.41
CA GLU A 2 -20.98 46.45 -16.83
C GLU A 2 -20.78 46.44 -15.31
N PHE A 3 -21.56 45.64 -14.57
CA PHE A 3 -21.49 45.60 -13.10
C PHE A 3 -20.09 45.24 -12.56
N VAL A 4 -19.41 44.25 -13.15
CA VAL A 4 -18.09 43.81 -12.68
C VAL A 4 -17.04 44.90 -12.92
N ILE A 5 -17.16 45.61 -14.03
CA ILE A 5 -16.26 46.71 -14.41
C ILE A 5 -16.51 47.94 -13.52
N SER A 6 -17.77 48.26 -13.21
CA SER A 6 -18.10 49.37 -12.31
C SER A 6 -17.72 49.08 -10.86
N TRP A 7 -17.93 47.84 -10.40
CA TRP A 7 -17.59 47.38 -9.04
C TRP A 7 -16.08 47.42 -8.75
N THR A 8 -15.25 46.95 -9.70
CA THR A 8 -13.78 46.97 -9.56
C THR A 8 -13.16 48.38 -9.58
N LYS A 9 -13.92 49.41 -10.02
CA LYS A 9 -13.50 50.81 -10.08
C LYS A 9 -14.02 51.67 -8.92
N GLN A 10 -14.78 51.09 -7.97
CA GLN A 10 -15.29 51.85 -6.83
C GLN A 10 -14.16 52.24 -5.88
N SER A 11 -14.19 53.48 -5.38
CA SER A 11 -13.17 54.04 -4.48
C SER A 11 -13.15 53.42 -3.08
N ASN A 12 -14.17 52.62 -2.75
CA ASN A 12 -14.29 51.88 -1.48
C ASN A 12 -13.72 50.46 -1.55
N GLN A 13 -13.19 50.04 -2.70
CA GLN A 13 -12.47 48.77 -2.81
C GLN A 13 -11.15 48.91 -2.06
N ASP A 14 -10.85 47.98 -1.16
CA ASP A 14 -9.53 47.87 -0.54
C ASP A 14 -8.59 47.13 -1.51
N PRO A 15 -7.63 47.82 -2.16
CA PRO A 15 -6.70 47.18 -3.09
C PRO A 15 -5.56 46.46 -2.37
N THR A 16 -5.56 46.43 -1.03
CA THR A 16 -4.50 45.81 -0.25
C THR A 16 -4.42 44.32 -0.60
N PRO A 17 -3.24 43.80 -0.97
CA PRO A 17 -3.08 42.38 -1.27
C PRO A 17 -3.53 41.55 -0.07
N ASP A 18 -4.48 40.64 -0.29
CA ASP A 18 -4.99 39.77 0.74
C ASP A 18 -3.88 38.84 1.27
N GLN A 19 -3.37 39.15 2.46
CA GLN A 19 -2.34 38.36 3.15
C GLN A 19 -2.94 37.20 3.97
N ARG A 20 -4.25 36.94 3.92
CA ARG A 20 -4.90 35.82 4.62
C ARG A 20 -4.58 34.46 3.98
N GLY A 21 -3.94 34.45 2.82
CA GLY A 21 -3.49 33.23 2.15
C GLY A 21 -2.48 32.43 2.98
N TRP A 22 -2.49 31.10 2.80
CA TRP A 22 -1.50 30.23 3.44
C TRP A 22 -0.10 30.58 2.94
N LYS A 23 0.81 30.89 3.86
CA LYS A 23 2.20 31.22 3.50
C LYS A 23 2.79 30.11 2.63
N LYS A 24 3.43 30.52 1.54
CA LYS A 24 4.18 29.62 0.64
C LYS A 24 5.15 28.78 1.48
N ASP A 25 5.28 27.51 1.11
CA ASP A 25 6.14 26.52 1.77
C ASP A 25 5.75 26.09 3.19
N ARG A 26 4.63 26.59 3.73
CA ARG A 26 4.04 26.03 4.96
C ARG A 26 3.08 24.87 4.64
N PRO A 27 3.18 23.74 5.36
CA PRO A 27 2.26 22.64 5.14
C PRO A 27 0.85 23.03 5.63
N ARG A 28 -0.17 22.59 4.87
CA ARG A 28 -1.60 22.87 5.16
C ARG A 28 -2.26 21.81 6.06
N LYS A 29 -1.70 20.60 6.07
CA LYS A 29 -2.32 19.41 6.69
C LYS A 29 -1.37 18.61 7.57
N TYR A 30 -0.10 18.52 7.18
CA TYR A 30 0.88 17.69 7.87
C TYR A 30 1.82 18.56 8.70
N THR A 31 2.20 18.10 9.88
CA THR A 31 3.04 18.88 10.81
C THR A 31 4.52 18.52 10.65
N ASP A 32 5.41 19.40 11.11
CA ASP A 32 6.85 19.15 11.11
C ASP A 32 7.20 17.88 11.93
N ASN A 33 6.48 17.62 13.03
CA ASN A 33 6.58 16.37 13.80
C ASN A 33 6.26 15.13 12.95
N GLN A 34 5.27 15.18 12.06
CA GLN A 34 5.00 14.06 11.15
C GLN A 34 6.12 13.87 10.13
N GLU A 35 6.75 14.95 9.70
CA GLU A 35 7.92 14.90 8.82
C GLU A 35 9.10 14.22 9.53
N GLU A 36 9.40 14.60 10.77
CA GLU A 36 10.46 14.00 11.59
C GLU A 36 10.23 12.49 11.81
N LYS A 37 8.99 12.09 12.12
CA LYS A 37 8.62 10.67 12.25
C LYS A 37 8.78 9.87 10.97
N ILE A 38 8.56 10.48 9.80
CA ILE A 38 8.82 9.82 8.52
C ILE A 38 10.32 9.59 8.34
N LEU A 39 11.15 10.58 8.67
CA LEU A 39 12.60 10.50 8.54
C LEU A 39 13.20 9.48 9.51
N SER A 40 12.73 9.43 10.75
CA SER A 40 13.21 8.45 11.74
C SER A 40 12.94 7.02 11.27
N ILE A 41 11.74 6.73 10.77
CA ILE A 41 11.41 5.41 10.20
C ILE A 41 12.30 5.10 8.98
N TYR A 42 12.53 6.09 8.11
CA TYR A 42 13.40 5.90 6.94
C TYR A 42 14.82 5.51 7.34
N HIS A 43 15.44 6.24 8.28
CA HIS A 43 16.80 5.95 8.73
C HIS A 43 16.89 4.61 9.43
N ASN A 44 15.93 4.27 10.30
CA ASN A 44 15.85 2.94 10.91
C ASN A 44 15.78 1.82 9.86
N LEU A 45 15.00 2.01 8.79
CA LEU A 45 14.91 1.05 7.68
C LEU A 45 16.18 1.01 6.82
N LYS A 46 16.95 2.10 6.76
CA LYS A 46 18.17 2.21 5.94
C LYS A 46 19.38 1.61 6.65
N ASP A 47 19.44 1.76 7.97
CA ASP A 47 20.53 1.30 8.82
C ASP A 47 20.37 -0.18 9.19
N ASP A 48 19.17 -0.74 9.06
CA ASP A 48 18.91 -2.16 9.27
C ASP A 48 19.34 -2.99 8.03
N PRO A 49 20.39 -3.84 8.15
CA PRO A 49 20.86 -4.67 7.04
C PRO A 49 19.86 -5.75 6.60
N SER A 50 18.84 -6.06 7.41
CA SER A 50 17.76 -6.98 7.06
C SER A 50 16.60 -6.30 6.31
N SER A 51 16.57 -4.96 6.29
CA SER A 51 15.51 -4.18 5.67
C SER A 51 15.79 -3.94 4.18
N PHE A 52 15.07 -4.66 3.33
CA PHE A 52 15.19 -4.53 1.86
C PHE A 52 14.47 -3.31 1.29
N PHE A 53 13.46 -2.76 2.00
CA PHE A 53 12.62 -1.69 1.50
C PHE A 53 12.57 -0.51 2.48
N CYS A 54 13.01 0.68 2.04
CA CYS A 54 12.95 1.95 2.78
C CYS A 54 11.96 2.97 2.16
N GLY A 55 11.18 2.56 1.16
CA GLY A 55 10.26 3.45 0.43
C GLY A 55 8.98 3.81 1.20
N ALA A 56 8.16 4.69 0.60
CA ALA A 56 6.95 5.23 1.24
C ALA A 56 5.98 4.15 1.79
N SER A 57 5.84 3.01 1.10
CA SER A 57 5.00 1.89 1.56
C SER A 57 5.55 1.20 2.80
N ALA A 58 6.88 1.01 2.88
CA ALA A 58 7.53 0.41 4.04
C ALA A 58 7.38 1.32 5.27
N ILE A 59 7.56 2.64 5.07
CA ILE A 59 7.34 3.65 6.11
C ILE A 59 5.89 3.64 6.59
N ALA A 60 4.90 3.62 5.67
CA ALA A 60 3.49 3.59 6.04
C ALA A 60 3.10 2.31 6.81
N ASN A 61 3.74 1.17 6.51
CA ASN A 61 3.52 -0.08 7.24
C ASN A 61 4.11 -0.01 8.65
N LEU A 62 5.35 0.46 8.81
CA LEU A 62 5.99 0.60 10.12
C LEU A 62 5.36 1.69 10.99
N TRP A 63 4.79 2.73 10.38
CA TRP A 63 4.10 3.79 11.11
C TRP A 63 3.04 3.24 12.07
N LYS A 64 2.26 2.24 11.63
CA LYS A 64 1.23 1.63 12.47
C LYS A 64 1.79 0.96 13.72
N ARG A 65 3.03 0.47 13.65
CA ARG A 65 3.72 -0.20 14.74
C ARG A 65 4.35 0.80 15.71
N TYR A 66 5.00 1.85 15.19
CA TYR A 66 5.68 2.86 16.02
C TYR A 66 4.73 3.91 16.59
N TYR A 67 3.65 4.23 15.89
CA TYR A 67 2.72 5.29 16.25
C TYR A 67 1.25 4.83 16.15
N PRO A 68 0.84 3.82 16.94
CA PRO A 68 -0.48 3.17 16.82
C PRO A 68 -1.66 4.12 17.06
N LEU A 69 -1.46 5.18 17.84
CA LEU A 69 -2.50 6.17 18.16
C LEU A 69 -2.72 7.22 17.06
N THR A 70 -1.95 7.18 15.97
CA THR A 70 -2.02 8.18 14.91
C THR A 70 -2.19 7.54 13.55
N LEU A 71 -3.04 8.15 12.70
CA LEU A 71 -3.19 7.71 11.33
C LEU A 71 -1.90 7.95 10.54
N PRO A 72 -1.45 6.98 9.73
CA PRO A 72 -0.28 7.16 8.89
C PRO A 72 -0.54 8.26 7.86
N PRO A 73 0.46 9.11 7.56
CA PRO A 73 0.37 10.05 6.46
C PRO A 73 0.16 9.30 5.12
N HIS A 74 -0.47 9.96 4.16
CA HIS A 74 -0.73 9.33 2.87
C HIS A 74 0.58 9.13 2.08
N LEU A 75 0.64 8.08 1.26
CA LEU A 75 1.86 7.69 0.52
C LEU A 75 2.48 8.83 -0.29
N ARG A 76 1.67 9.68 -0.92
CA ARG A 76 2.15 10.82 -1.70
C ARG A 76 2.82 11.89 -0.83
N TYR A 77 2.37 12.11 0.40
CA TYR A 77 3.06 13.01 1.32
C TYR A 77 4.38 12.41 1.79
N ILE A 78 4.38 11.13 2.17
CA ILE A 78 5.62 10.43 2.54
C ILE A 78 6.65 10.53 1.40
N GLY A 79 6.23 10.23 0.16
CA GLY A 79 7.10 10.39 -1.02
C GLY A 79 7.58 11.83 -1.25
N ARG A 80 6.75 12.85 -0.97
CA ARG A 80 7.17 14.25 -1.03
C ARG A 80 8.22 14.59 0.01
N VAL A 81 8.09 14.09 1.24
CA VAL A 81 9.07 14.27 2.31
C VAL A 81 10.40 13.63 1.91
N LEU A 82 10.38 12.37 1.47
CA LEU A 82 11.60 11.70 0.99
C LEU A 82 12.27 12.45 -0.17
N LYS A 83 11.48 13.00 -1.09
CA LYS A 83 12.00 13.82 -2.19
C LYS A 83 12.60 15.15 -1.71
N LYS A 84 11.93 15.82 -0.76
CA LYS A 84 12.40 17.08 -0.14
C LYS A 84 13.78 16.90 0.50
N HIS A 85 14.02 15.75 1.12
CA HIS A 85 15.29 15.40 1.78
C HIS A 85 16.29 14.64 0.91
N HIS A 86 16.06 14.55 -0.41
CA HIS A 86 16.95 13.85 -1.35
C HIS A 86 17.15 12.34 -1.04
N LEU A 87 16.19 11.71 -0.35
CA LEU A 87 16.23 10.30 0.08
C LEU A 87 15.62 9.34 -0.96
N THR A 88 15.29 9.84 -2.15
CA THR A 88 14.77 9.05 -3.26
C THR A 88 15.78 9.04 -4.39
N GLU A 89 16.26 7.84 -4.72
CA GLU A 89 17.11 7.65 -5.90
C GLU A 89 16.28 7.84 -7.18
N LYS A 90 16.92 8.36 -8.23
CA LYS A 90 16.31 8.37 -9.56
C LYS A 90 16.11 6.93 -9.99
N ILE A 91 14.86 6.54 -10.24
CA ILE A 91 14.52 5.24 -10.83
C ILE A 91 15.30 5.11 -12.14
N LYS A 92 16.27 4.18 -12.19
CA LYS A 92 16.94 3.82 -13.45
C LYS A 92 15.87 3.28 -14.39
N LYS A 93 15.53 4.04 -15.44
CA LYS A 93 14.58 3.60 -16.46
C LYS A 93 15.24 2.53 -17.33
N GLY A 94 14.77 1.29 -17.21
CA GLY A 94 15.23 0.15 -18.01
C GLY A 94 14.69 -1.18 -17.49
N LYS A 95 14.58 -2.19 -18.38
CA LYS A 95 14.35 -3.58 -17.97
C LYS A 95 15.65 -4.13 -17.38
N ASN A 96 15.81 -4.09 -16.07
CA ASN A 96 16.95 -4.74 -15.41
C ASN A 96 16.74 -6.26 -15.44
N LYS A 97 17.51 -6.98 -16.27
CA LYS A 97 17.57 -8.45 -16.22
C LYS A 97 17.84 -8.88 -14.77
N GLY A 98 16.98 -9.72 -14.19
CA GLY A 98 17.15 -10.24 -12.83
C GLY A 98 16.41 -9.48 -11.72
N ALA A 99 15.67 -8.42 -12.00
CA ALA A 99 14.87 -7.71 -10.98
C ALA A 99 13.84 -8.62 -10.28
N SER A 100 13.33 -9.65 -10.97
CA SER A 100 12.44 -10.67 -10.41
C SER A 100 13.11 -11.56 -9.36
N ARG A 101 14.44 -11.77 -9.45
CA ARG A 101 15.21 -12.61 -8.52
C ARG A 101 15.28 -12.00 -7.12
N TYR A 102 15.09 -10.69 -7.00
CA TYR A 102 15.15 -9.92 -5.75
C TYR A 102 13.78 -9.70 -5.11
N LEU A 103 12.68 -10.15 -5.73
CA LEU A 103 11.34 -9.95 -5.17
C LEU A 103 11.05 -10.85 -3.97
N LEU A 104 11.98 -11.75 -3.58
CA LEU A 104 11.83 -12.66 -2.43
C LEU A 104 10.42 -13.24 -2.37
N TYR A 105 9.82 -13.53 -3.54
CA TYR A 105 8.72 -14.46 -3.55
C TYR A 105 9.26 -15.72 -2.87
N PRO A 106 8.50 -16.36 -1.98
CA PRO A 106 8.95 -17.58 -1.34
C PRO A 106 8.96 -18.68 -2.39
N GLU A 107 9.89 -18.58 -3.33
CA GLU A 107 10.03 -19.36 -4.55
C GLU A 107 10.17 -20.83 -4.17
N TYR A 108 10.97 -21.11 -3.14
CA TYR A 108 11.05 -22.43 -2.54
C TYR A 108 9.68 -22.93 -2.04
N THR A 109 8.96 -22.15 -1.23
CA THR A 109 7.65 -22.56 -0.71
C THR A 109 6.62 -22.75 -1.83
N ILE A 110 6.63 -21.87 -2.81
CA ILE A 110 5.67 -21.85 -3.91
C ILE A 110 5.96 -23.00 -4.90
N LEU A 111 7.20 -23.15 -5.35
CA LEU A 111 7.60 -24.15 -6.34
C LEU A 111 7.78 -25.54 -5.72
N ASN A 112 8.38 -25.63 -4.52
CA ASN A 112 8.80 -26.91 -3.96
C ASN A 112 7.86 -27.45 -2.87
N THR A 113 7.12 -26.59 -2.16
CA THR A 113 6.17 -27.04 -1.10
C THR A 113 4.73 -27.10 -1.58
N ILE A 114 4.20 -26.01 -2.14
CA ILE A 114 2.77 -25.88 -2.48
C ILE A 114 2.47 -26.54 -3.82
N SER A 115 3.29 -26.25 -4.83
CA SER A 115 2.96 -26.64 -6.19
C SER A 115 3.72 -27.85 -6.73
N GLN A 116 4.85 -28.21 -6.10
CA GLN A 116 5.72 -29.30 -6.56
C GLN A 116 5.99 -29.22 -8.08
N GLY A 117 6.26 -28.01 -8.57
CA GLY A 117 6.50 -27.73 -10.00
C GLY A 117 5.26 -27.62 -10.90
N SER A 118 4.03 -27.71 -10.34
CA SER A 118 2.80 -27.58 -11.12
C SER A 118 2.27 -26.15 -11.23
N LEU A 119 2.80 -25.17 -10.52
CA LEU A 119 2.30 -23.79 -10.59
C LEU A 119 2.78 -23.08 -11.84
N LEU A 120 1.84 -22.47 -12.57
CA LEU A 120 2.09 -21.66 -13.75
C LEU A 120 2.11 -20.18 -13.39
N GLU A 121 1.12 -19.71 -12.62
CA GLU A 121 1.03 -18.34 -12.17
C GLU A 121 0.39 -18.25 -10.79
N ILE A 122 0.71 -17.22 -10.03
CA ILE A 122 0.11 -16.88 -8.75
C ILE A 122 0.13 -15.38 -8.56
N ASP A 123 -0.99 -14.81 -8.13
CA ASP A 123 -1.10 -13.38 -7.86
C ASP A 123 -2.06 -13.10 -6.70
N PHE A 124 -1.77 -12.06 -5.95
CA PHE A 124 -2.71 -11.53 -4.97
C PHE A 124 -3.60 -10.51 -5.67
N ILE A 125 -4.87 -10.86 -5.82
CA ILE A 125 -5.88 -9.88 -6.20
C ILE A 125 -6.09 -9.01 -4.97
N GLY A 126 -5.46 -7.83 -5.00
CA GLY A 126 -5.42 -6.88 -3.89
C GLY A 126 -6.79 -6.57 -3.28
N LYS A 127 -6.75 -5.99 -2.08
CA LYS A 127 -7.91 -5.71 -1.20
C LYS A 127 -9.18 -5.33 -1.95
N LYS A 128 -10.21 -6.17 -1.80
CA LYS A 128 -11.57 -5.91 -2.32
C LYS A 128 -12.50 -5.58 -1.16
N PHE A 129 -13.21 -4.48 -1.30
CA PHE A 129 -14.23 -4.04 -0.35
C PHE A 129 -15.58 -4.41 -0.93
N ILE A 130 -16.25 -5.37 -0.28
CA ILE A 130 -17.62 -5.78 -0.66
C ILE A 130 -18.60 -4.90 0.12
N GLN A 131 -19.70 -4.55 -0.53
CA GLN A 131 -20.77 -3.76 0.06
C GLN A 131 -21.24 -4.39 1.39
N GLY A 132 -21.34 -3.57 2.44
CA GLY A 132 -21.72 -4.01 3.79
C GLY A 132 -20.56 -4.45 4.69
N ARG A 133 -19.30 -4.35 4.25
CA ARG A 133 -18.13 -4.65 5.09
C ARG A 133 -17.14 -3.47 5.12
N THR A 134 -16.60 -3.21 6.30
CA THR A 134 -15.52 -2.24 6.54
C THR A 134 -14.14 -2.87 6.32
N GLU A 135 -14.02 -4.18 6.51
CA GLU A 135 -12.77 -4.91 6.32
C GLU A 135 -12.62 -5.45 4.88
N PRO A 136 -11.41 -5.39 4.30
CA PRO A 136 -11.16 -5.89 2.95
C PRO A 136 -11.04 -7.42 2.91
N LEU A 137 -11.57 -8.02 1.86
CA LEU A 137 -11.24 -9.39 1.48
C LEU A 137 -9.98 -9.41 0.61
N ASN A 138 -9.15 -10.43 0.83
CA ASN A 138 -7.96 -10.69 0.02
C ASN A 138 -8.20 -11.97 -0.76
N PHE A 139 -7.92 -11.95 -2.06
CA PHE A 139 -8.06 -13.12 -2.91
C PHE A 139 -6.69 -13.51 -3.45
N LEU A 140 -6.45 -14.82 -3.52
CA LEU A 140 -5.27 -15.39 -4.16
C LEU A 140 -5.74 -16.07 -5.45
N ALA A 141 -5.25 -15.58 -6.59
CA ALA A 141 -5.44 -16.24 -7.87
C ALA A 141 -4.22 -17.09 -8.18
N PHE A 142 -4.43 -18.28 -8.73
CA PHE A 142 -3.34 -19.13 -9.19
C PHE A 142 -3.81 -20.07 -10.29
N SER A 143 -2.87 -20.48 -11.16
CA SER A 143 -3.09 -21.47 -12.20
C SER A 143 -2.10 -22.62 -12.04
N LEU A 144 -2.60 -23.86 -12.12
CA LEU A 144 -1.80 -25.07 -12.02
C LEU A 144 -1.79 -25.83 -13.36
N ARG A 145 -0.72 -26.59 -13.59
CA ARG A 145 -0.55 -27.52 -14.71
C ARG A 145 -1.23 -28.86 -14.37
N GLY A 146 -1.97 -29.39 -15.35
CA GLY A 146 -2.58 -30.73 -15.29
C GLY A 146 -4.01 -30.75 -14.75
N LYS A 147 -4.72 -31.88 -14.98
CA LYS A 147 -6.06 -32.10 -14.42
C LYS A 147 -5.93 -32.50 -12.95
N ARG A 148 -6.41 -31.66 -12.04
CA ARG A 148 -6.54 -31.99 -10.62
C ARG A 148 -7.98 -32.45 -10.37
N PRO A 149 -8.21 -33.62 -9.74
CA PRO A 149 -9.57 -33.99 -9.35
C PRO A 149 -10.06 -33.00 -8.29
N LEU A 150 -11.28 -32.49 -8.47
CA LEU A 150 -11.96 -31.73 -7.44
C LEU A 150 -12.29 -32.71 -6.31
N LYS A 151 -11.69 -32.52 -5.13
CA LYS A 151 -12.05 -33.31 -3.95
C LYS A 151 -13.16 -32.57 -3.23
N TYR A 152 -14.31 -33.23 -3.10
CA TYR A 152 -15.38 -32.76 -2.23
C TYR A 152 -15.05 -33.18 -0.80
N PHE A 153 -15.05 -32.21 0.10
CA PHE A 153 -14.90 -32.45 1.53
C PHE A 153 -16.19 -31.99 2.19
N THR A 154 -16.84 -32.90 2.90
CA THR A 154 -17.92 -32.56 3.81
C THR A 154 -17.44 -32.77 5.24
N ARG A 155 -17.94 -31.96 6.17
CA ARG A 155 -17.71 -32.20 7.59
C ARG A 155 -18.65 -33.31 8.03
N VAL A 156 -18.08 -34.29 8.73
CA VAL A 156 -18.76 -35.39 9.43
C VAL A 156 -18.51 -35.20 10.92
N GLU A 157 -19.45 -35.56 11.78
CA GLU A 157 -19.28 -35.43 13.23
C GLU A 157 -18.60 -36.68 13.82
N GLU A 158 -18.84 -37.86 13.26
CA GLU A 158 -18.26 -39.13 13.68
C GLU A 158 -17.77 -40.01 12.52
N TYR A 159 -16.81 -40.89 12.80
CA TYR A 159 -16.24 -41.84 11.82
C TYR A 159 -17.01 -43.16 11.80
N THR A 160 -18.33 -43.09 11.61
CA THR A 160 -19.22 -44.27 11.62
C THR A 160 -19.66 -44.65 10.21
N GLN A 161 -20.18 -45.88 10.07
CA GLN A 161 -20.67 -46.37 8.78
C GLN A 161 -21.94 -45.60 8.36
N GLU A 162 -22.77 -45.24 9.33
CA GLU A 162 -24.01 -44.49 9.14
C GLU A 162 -23.74 -43.11 8.52
N GLU A 163 -22.76 -42.36 9.02
CA GLU A 163 -22.41 -41.04 8.47
C GLU A 163 -21.89 -41.11 7.03
N VAL A 164 -21.15 -42.16 6.67
CA VAL A 164 -20.67 -42.35 5.30
C VAL A 164 -21.82 -42.61 4.33
N MET A 165 -22.86 -43.32 4.78
CA MET A 165 -24.04 -43.62 3.96
C MET A 165 -24.96 -42.42 3.77
N GLU A 166 -25.01 -41.49 4.73
CA GLU A 166 -25.79 -40.25 4.61
C GLU A 166 -25.08 -39.15 3.79
N GLY A 167 -23.74 -39.16 3.76
CA GLY A 167 -22.93 -38.11 3.13
C GLY A 167 -22.53 -38.32 1.66
N LEU A 168 -22.86 -39.46 1.06
CA LEU A 168 -22.61 -39.80 -0.36
C LEU A 168 -23.90 -39.69 -1.20
#